data_AF-A0A452YMB0-F1
#
_entry.id   AF-A0A452YMB0-F1
#
_cell.length_a   1.000
_cell.length_b   1.000
_cell.length_c   1.000
_cell.angle_alpha   90.00
_cell.angle_beta   90.00
_cell.angle_gamma   90.00
#
_symmetry.space_group_name_H-M   'P 1'
#
loop_
_entity.id
_entity.type
_entity.pdbx_description
1 polymer ?
#
loop_
_entity_poly.entity_id
_entity_poly.type
_entity_poly.pdbx_seq_one_letter_code
_entity_poly.pdbx_strand_id
1 'polypeptide(L)'
;SPLDCARCGKPASLQCPKCAQLKLPREAAAFCSQDCFKAAWASHKSVHTKVYSLTSQLSQEGWKYCLKKGRTRTMELPRFDWTGPLRPFPISKMRLVPDGIEKPDWALDGIPKIEPDSDLQKRVEIKTPEQIERMRETCRIAREVLDAGARIIKPGITTDEIDRVIHEETIARGGYPSPLNYHFFPKSCCT
;
A
#
# COMPACT_ATOMS: atom_id res chain seq x y z
N SER A 1 -29.80 17.86 12.19
CA SER A 1 -30.62 18.85 11.45
C SER A 1 -31.12 18.24 10.17
N PRO A 2 -32.35 18.56 9.71
CA PRO A 2 -32.78 18.21 8.37
C PRO A 2 -31.80 18.80 7.35
N LEU A 3 -31.42 18.00 6.35
CA LEU A 3 -30.53 18.44 5.29
C LEU A 3 -31.38 19.01 4.16
N ASP A 4 -30.89 20.05 3.51
CA ASP A 4 -31.55 20.63 2.35
C ASP A 4 -31.06 19.97 1.06
N CYS A 5 -31.95 19.88 0.08
CA CYS A 5 -31.62 19.32 -1.21
C CYS A 5 -30.61 20.23 -1.92
N ALA A 6 -29.45 19.68 -2.27
CA ALA A 6 -28.36 20.38 -2.93
C ALA A 6 -28.72 21.02 -4.29
N ARG A 7 -29.91 20.71 -4.84
CA ARG A 7 -30.42 21.29 -6.09
C ARG A 7 -31.51 22.34 -5.87
N CYS A 8 -32.51 22.04 -5.04
CA CYS A 8 -33.74 22.84 -4.97
C CYS A 8 -34.06 23.39 -3.58
N GLY A 9 -33.21 23.14 -2.57
CA GLY A 9 -33.37 23.66 -1.21
C GLY A 9 -34.52 23.04 -0.39
N LYS A 10 -35.28 22.09 -0.94
CA LYS A 10 -36.33 21.37 -0.19
C LYS A 10 -35.72 20.35 0.78
N PRO A 11 -36.43 19.95 1.85
CA PRO A 11 -35.96 18.91 2.77
C PRO A 11 -35.54 17.63 2.02
N ALA A 12 -34.32 17.18 2.26
CA ALA A 12 -33.72 16.03 1.61
C ALA A 12 -33.99 14.73 2.39
N SER A 13 -34.25 13.65 1.64
CA SER A 13 -34.49 12.30 2.17
C SER A 13 -33.55 11.24 1.57
N LEU A 14 -32.83 11.58 0.51
CA LEU A 14 -31.92 10.70 -0.22
C LEU A 14 -30.48 11.23 -0.15
N GLN A 15 -29.50 10.32 -0.24
CA GLN A 15 -28.08 10.66 -0.24
C GLN A 15 -27.34 9.94 -1.37
N CYS A 16 -26.31 10.59 -1.91
CA CYS A 16 -25.45 9.98 -2.90
C CYS A 16 -24.67 8.79 -2.29
N PRO A 17 -24.83 7.55 -2.81
CA PRO A 17 -24.19 6.37 -2.24
C PRO A 17 -22.65 6.42 -2.36
N LYS A 18 -22.13 7.04 -3.41
CA LYS A 18 -20.68 7.24 -3.60
C LYS A 18 -20.10 8.22 -2.58
N CYS A 19 -20.82 9.31 -2.25
CA CYS A 19 -20.40 10.20 -1.17
C CYS A 19 -20.41 9.52 0.19
N ALA A 20 -21.42 8.69 0.47
CA ALA A 20 -21.49 7.91 1.70
C ALA A 20 -20.31 6.92 1.81
N GLN A 21 -19.98 6.23 0.71
CA GLN A 21 -18.82 5.34 0.62
C GLN A 21 -17.49 6.08 0.86
N LEU A 22 -17.35 7.29 0.29
CA LEU A 22 -16.15 8.12 0.40
C LEU A 22 -16.11 8.99 1.67
N LYS A 23 -17.08 8.84 2.59
CA LYS A 23 -17.21 9.65 3.82
C LYS A 23 -17.17 11.17 3.58
N LEU A 24 -17.78 11.62 2.48
CA LEU A 24 -17.84 13.04 2.13
C LEU A 24 -18.94 13.78 2.89
N PRO A 25 -18.83 15.12 3.06
CA PRO A 25 -19.84 15.93 3.73
C PRO A 25 -21.24 15.70 3.16
N ARG A 26 -22.21 15.49 4.05
CA ARG A 26 -23.57 15.06 3.69
C ARG A 26 -24.40 16.21 3.14
N GLU A 27 -24.04 17.44 3.47
CA GLU A 27 -24.75 18.69 3.17
C GLU A 27 -24.77 18.96 1.65
N ALA A 28 -23.69 18.63 0.94
CA ALA A 28 -23.59 18.83 -0.52
C ALA A 28 -24.01 17.59 -1.33
N ALA A 29 -24.50 16.55 -0.68
CA ALA A 29 -24.79 15.24 -1.27
C ALA A 29 -26.19 14.71 -0.94
N ALA A 30 -27.08 15.58 -0.46
CA ALA A 30 -28.45 15.25 -0.08
C ALA A 30 -29.47 15.75 -1.14
N PHE A 31 -30.47 14.93 -1.42
CA PHE A 31 -31.49 15.18 -2.44
C PHE A 31 -32.89 14.86 -1.94
N CYS A 32 -33.90 15.62 -2.38
CA CYS A 32 -35.30 15.37 -2.00
C CYS A 32 -35.97 14.26 -2.83
N SER A 33 -35.44 13.93 -4.02
CA SER A 33 -35.99 12.91 -4.91
C SER A 33 -34.95 12.37 -5.89
N GLN A 34 -35.26 11.22 -6.51
CA GLN A 34 -34.41 10.61 -7.54
C GLN A 34 -34.23 11.52 -8.77
N ASP A 35 -35.24 12.32 -9.11
CA ASP A 35 -35.18 13.26 -10.22
C ASP A 35 -34.23 14.43 -9.92
N CYS A 36 -34.26 14.94 -8.69
CA CYS A 36 -33.29 15.96 -8.26
C CYS A 36 -31.86 15.41 -8.24
N PHE A 37 -31.67 14.15 -7.86
CA PHE A 37 -30.38 13.47 -7.95
C PHE A 37 -29.90 13.34 -9.40
N LYS A 38 -30.73 12.80 -10.31
CA LYS A 38 -30.39 12.64 -11.73
C LYS A 38 -30.07 13.98 -12.41
N ALA A 39 -30.88 15.00 -12.15
CA ALA A 39 -30.66 16.34 -12.71
C ALA A 39 -29.38 17.01 -12.20
N ALA A 40 -29.02 16.77 -10.93
CA ALA A 40 -27.78 17.28 -10.34
C ALA A 40 -26.55 16.42 -10.66
N TRP A 41 -26.72 15.20 -11.20
CA TRP A 41 -25.63 14.24 -11.40
C TRP A 41 -24.49 14.79 -12.26
N ALA A 42 -24.81 15.53 -13.32
CA ALA A 42 -23.82 16.08 -14.24
C ALA A 42 -22.81 17.02 -13.55
N SER A 43 -23.27 17.84 -12.61
CA SER A 43 -22.42 18.73 -11.82
C SER A 43 -21.86 18.05 -10.57
N HIS A 44 -22.66 17.23 -9.88
CA HIS A 44 -22.28 16.55 -8.63
C HIS A 44 -21.17 15.51 -8.83
N LYS A 45 -21.17 14.78 -9.95
CA LYS A 45 -20.13 13.76 -10.22
C LYS A 45 -18.70 14.32 -10.21
N SER A 46 -18.54 15.61 -10.50
CA SER A 46 -17.23 16.30 -10.46
C SER A 46 -16.65 16.39 -9.05
N VAL A 47 -17.49 16.35 -8.00
CA VAL A 47 -17.05 16.30 -6.60
C VAL A 47 -16.28 15.01 -6.33
N HIS A 48 -16.71 13.89 -6.91
CA HIS A 48 -16.00 12.62 -6.82
C HIS A 48 -14.66 12.66 -7.56
N THR A 49 -14.61 13.30 -8.73
CA THR A 49 -13.37 13.45 -9.50
C THR A 49 -12.38 14.39 -8.81
N LYS A 50 -12.84 15.48 -8.20
CA LYS A 50 -11.99 16.41 -7.43
C LYS A 50 -11.49 15.76 -6.14
N VAL A 51 -12.31 15.01 -5.41
CA VAL A 51 -11.85 14.28 -4.22
C VAL A 51 -10.87 13.19 -4.61
N TYR A 52 -11.11 12.43 -5.68
CA TYR A 52 -10.14 11.49 -6.24
C TYR A 52 -8.84 12.21 -6.65
N SER A 53 -8.95 13.40 -7.25
CA SER A 53 -7.80 14.22 -7.66
C SER A 53 -7.05 14.86 -6.48
N LEU A 54 -7.73 15.24 -5.41
CA LEU A 54 -7.15 15.80 -4.19
C LEU A 54 -6.53 14.72 -3.30
N THR A 55 -7.18 13.55 -3.20
CA THR A 55 -6.54 12.35 -2.64
C THR A 55 -5.39 11.88 -3.51
N SER A 56 -5.45 12.03 -4.85
CA SER A 56 -4.33 11.70 -5.74
C SER A 56 -3.19 12.72 -5.69
N GLN A 57 -3.48 14.01 -5.45
CA GLN A 57 -2.48 15.07 -5.32
C GLN A 57 -1.77 15.00 -3.97
N LEU A 58 -2.49 14.71 -2.87
CA LEU A 58 -1.89 14.35 -1.59
C LEU A 58 -1.16 13.00 -1.63
N SER A 59 -1.50 12.10 -2.56
CA SER A 59 -0.83 10.79 -2.69
C SER A 59 0.37 10.78 -3.64
N GLN A 60 0.56 11.78 -4.51
CA GLN A 60 1.71 11.85 -5.42
C GLN A 60 2.96 12.46 -4.76
N GLU A 61 2.81 13.15 -3.62
CA GLU A 61 3.94 13.59 -2.79
C GLU A 61 4.71 12.37 -2.25
N GLY A 62 5.70 11.91 -3.00
CA GLY A 62 6.59 10.82 -2.61
C GLY A 62 6.61 9.62 -3.55
N TRP A 63 5.82 9.63 -4.63
CA TRP A 63 5.95 8.64 -5.69
C TRP A 63 7.12 9.00 -6.59
N LYS A 64 8.20 8.23 -6.50
CA LYS A 64 9.46 8.49 -7.20
C LYS A 64 10.05 7.18 -7.71
N TYR A 65 10.75 7.23 -8.83
CA TYR A 65 11.56 6.11 -9.31
C TYR A 65 12.73 5.88 -8.34
N CYS A 66 13.01 4.62 -8.05
CA CYS A 66 14.15 4.23 -7.23
C CYS A 66 15.35 3.91 -8.12
N LEU A 67 16.50 4.48 -7.76
CA LEU A 67 17.79 4.28 -8.42
C LEU A 67 18.80 3.72 -7.41
N LYS A 68 19.97 3.27 -7.89
CA LYS A 68 21.13 2.88 -7.07
C LYS A 68 20.74 1.94 -5.91
N LYS A 69 20.07 0.83 -6.22
CA LYS A 69 19.57 -0.15 -5.25
C LYS A 69 18.58 0.42 -4.20
N GLY A 70 17.81 1.46 -4.53
CA GLY A 70 16.82 2.05 -3.61
C GLY A 70 17.32 3.22 -2.77
N ARG A 71 18.63 3.54 -2.84
CA ARG A 71 19.25 4.62 -2.06
C ARG A 71 18.89 6.04 -2.51
N THR A 72 18.52 6.20 -3.77
CA THR A 72 18.23 7.53 -4.35
C THR A 72 16.93 7.49 -5.12
N ARG A 73 16.20 8.61 -5.13
CA ARG A 73 14.88 8.71 -5.75
C ARG A 73 14.81 9.89 -6.71
N THR A 74 14.17 9.70 -7.85
CA THR A 74 14.01 10.74 -8.89
C THR A 74 12.57 10.80 -9.40
N MET A 75 12.17 11.97 -9.90
CA MET A 75 10.90 12.13 -10.61
C MET A 75 10.99 11.66 -12.07
N GLU A 76 12.21 11.60 -12.61
CA GLU A 76 12.46 11.27 -14.01
C GLU A 76 12.64 9.75 -14.20
N LEU A 77 12.02 9.21 -15.24
CA LEU A 77 12.21 7.80 -15.59
C LEU A 77 13.68 7.57 -15.97
N PRO A 78 14.41 6.67 -15.30
CA PRO A 78 15.80 6.38 -15.67
C PRO A 78 15.90 5.86 -17.10
N ARG A 79 16.91 6.35 -17.82
CA ARG A 79 17.30 5.81 -19.12
C ARG A 79 17.91 4.43 -18.92
N PHE A 80 17.31 3.43 -19.56
CA PHE A 80 17.79 2.04 -19.58
C PHE A 80 17.24 1.35 -20.83
N ASP A 81 18.01 0.41 -21.38
CA ASP A 81 17.63 -0.36 -22.56
C ASP A 81 16.84 -1.61 -22.15
N TRP A 82 15.52 -1.44 -22.02
CA TRP A 82 14.61 -2.48 -21.55
C TRP A 82 14.46 -3.62 -22.56
N THR A 83 14.49 -4.86 -22.07
CA THR A 83 14.43 -6.07 -22.91
C THR A 83 13.00 -6.49 -23.32
N GLY A 84 11.98 -5.85 -22.76
CA GLY A 84 10.57 -6.18 -23.00
C GLY A 84 9.65 -4.97 -22.85
N PRO A 85 8.32 -5.15 -22.86
CA PRO A 85 7.35 -4.05 -22.80
C PRO A 85 7.17 -3.47 -21.38
N LEU A 86 7.52 -4.22 -20.34
CA LEU A 86 7.35 -3.77 -18.95
C LEU A 86 8.27 -2.56 -18.66
N ARG A 87 7.74 -1.57 -17.94
CA ARG A 87 8.49 -0.38 -17.50
C ARG A 87 8.31 -0.21 -15.99
N PRO A 88 9.32 0.31 -15.28
CA PRO A 88 9.13 0.70 -13.89
C PRO A 88 8.13 1.84 -13.82
N PHE A 89 7.39 1.90 -12.72
CA PHE A 89 6.56 3.04 -12.35
C PHE A 89 7.15 3.67 -11.07
N PRO A 90 6.92 4.97 -10.80
CA PRO A 90 7.24 5.54 -9.50
C PRO A 90 6.62 4.69 -8.38
N ILE A 91 7.30 4.53 -7.25
CA ILE A 91 6.79 3.73 -6.13
C ILE A 91 6.46 4.63 -4.94
N SER A 92 5.56 4.21 -4.03
CA SER A 92 5.30 5.01 -2.82
C SER A 92 6.51 5.04 -1.88
N LYS A 93 6.49 5.90 -0.85
CA LYS A 93 7.53 5.92 0.19
C LYS A 93 7.63 4.58 0.94
N MET A 94 8.78 4.34 1.57
CA MET A 94 8.98 3.18 2.44
C MET A 94 7.98 3.23 3.62
N ARG A 95 7.37 2.09 3.93
CA ARG A 95 6.36 1.97 5.00
C ARG A 95 7.06 1.79 6.36
N LEU A 96 6.42 2.29 7.41
CA LEU A 96 6.99 2.29 8.76
C LEU A 96 6.70 0.96 9.47
N VAL A 97 7.69 0.42 10.16
CA VAL A 97 7.52 -0.72 11.06
C VAL A 97 7.45 -0.21 12.50
N PRO A 98 6.40 -0.53 13.28
CA PRO A 98 6.28 -0.13 14.68
C PRO A 98 7.48 -0.55 15.55
N ASP A 99 7.75 0.21 16.62
CA ASP A 99 8.90 -0.02 17.51
C ASP A 99 8.85 -1.37 18.24
N GLY A 100 7.65 -1.86 18.57
CA GLY A 100 7.44 -3.13 19.28
C GLY A 100 7.72 -4.40 18.49
N ILE A 101 7.99 -4.31 17.18
CA ILE A 101 8.40 -5.45 16.36
C ILE A 101 9.92 -5.59 16.39
N GLU A 102 10.38 -6.82 16.65
CA GLU A 102 11.80 -7.19 16.57
C GLU A 102 12.32 -6.95 15.15
N LYS A 103 13.47 -6.28 15.05
CA LYS A 103 14.05 -5.83 13.78
C LYS A 103 15.35 -6.57 13.51
N PRO A 104 15.61 -7.00 12.26
CA PRO A 104 16.91 -7.52 11.87
C PRO A 104 17.98 -6.43 11.89
N ASP A 105 19.25 -6.83 11.85
CA ASP A 105 20.42 -5.96 11.97
C ASP A 105 20.57 -4.92 10.83
N TRP A 106 19.91 -5.16 9.69
CA TRP A 106 19.85 -4.25 8.54
C TRP A 106 18.66 -3.28 8.56
N ALA A 107 17.69 -3.42 9.48
CA ALA A 107 16.43 -2.67 9.38
C ALA A 107 16.62 -1.15 9.37
N LEU A 108 17.64 -0.65 10.08
CA LEU A 108 17.90 0.78 10.23
C LEU A 108 18.73 1.37 9.08
N ASP A 109 19.81 0.70 8.68
CA ASP A 109 20.82 1.25 7.76
C ASP A 109 20.88 0.51 6.42
N GLY A 110 20.10 -0.55 6.25
CA GLY A 110 20.03 -1.38 5.06
C GLY A 110 21.25 -2.25 4.82
N ILE A 111 22.09 -2.46 5.84
CA ILE A 111 23.34 -3.24 5.73
C ILE A 111 23.22 -4.49 6.60
N PRO A 112 23.14 -5.71 6.00
CA PRO A 112 23.22 -6.95 6.76
C PRO A 112 24.67 -7.15 7.20
N LYS A 113 24.92 -7.04 8.51
CA LYS A 113 26.24 -7.11 9.14
C LYS A 113 26.58 -8.55 9.55
N ILE A 114 25.58 -9.31 9.97
CA ILE A 114 25.78 -10.68 10.46
C ILE A 114 26.01 -11.65 9.29
N GLU A 115 25.25 -11.50 8.20
CA GLU A 115 25.24 -12.46 7.10
C GLU A 115 26.59 -12.63 6.37
N PRO A 116 27.34 -11.57 6.01
CA PRO A 116 28.59 -11.70 5.27
C PRO A 116 29.70 -12.44 6.03
N ASP A 117 29.73 -12.25 7.35
CA ASP A 117 30.76 -12.82 8.24
C ASP A 117 30.33 -14.15 8.88
N SER A 118 29.14 -14.65 8.52
CA SER A 118 28.61 -15.90 9.07
C SER A 118 29.29 -17.13 8.46
N ASP A 119 29.67 -18.09 9.32
CA ASP A 119 30.10 -19.42 8.87
C ASP A 119 29.02 -20.15 8.05
N LEU A 120 27.76 -19.74 8.18
CA LEU A 120 26.62 -20.27 7.42
C LEU A 120 26.71 -19.97 5.91
N GLN A 121 27.56 -19.03 5.49
CA GLN A 121 27.86 -18.80 4.07
C GLN A 121 28.57 -20.00 3.42
N LYS A 122 29.22 -20.85 4.23
CA LYS A 122 30.06 -21.97 3.77
C LYS A 122 29.55 -23.33 4.25
N ARG A 123 28.59 -23.34 5.18
CA ARG A 123 28.10 -24.56 5.85
C ARG A 123 26.59 -24.50 6.01
N VAL A 124 25.94 -25.63 5.78
CA VAL A 124 24.51 -25.78 6.04
C VAL A 124 24.30 -25.95 7.54
N GLU A 125 23.51 -25.06 8.14
CA GLU A 125 23.13 -25.14 9.54
C GLU A 125 22.28 -26.40 9.80
N ILE A 126 22.63 -27.18 10.81
CA ILE A 126 21.75 -28.22 11.36
C ILE A 126 20.98 -27.61 12.53
N LYS A 127 19.68 -27.39 12.33
CA LYS A 127 18.83 -26.71 13.32
C LYS A 127 18.48 -27.62 14.49
N THR A 128 18.41 -27.06 15.70
CA THR A 128 17.87 -27.73 16.88
C THR A 128 16.35 -27.90 16.77
N PRO A 129 15.72 -28.79 17.55
CA PRO A 129 14.26 -28.94 17.58
C PRO A 129 13.51 -27.62 17.82
N GLU A 130 14.03 -26.76 18.70
CA GLU A 130 13.43 -25.45 19.04
C GLU A 130 13.54 -24.47 17.86
N GLN A 131 14.68 -24.44 17.17
CA GLN A 131 14.86 -23.62 15.98
C GLN A 131 13.93 -24.09 14.85
N ILE A 132 13.75 -25.40 14.68
CA ILE A 132 12.80 -25.96 13.70
C ILE A 132 11.38 -25.50 14.01
N GLU A 133 10.96 -25.49 15.28
CA GLU A 133 9.61 -25.05 15.64
C GLU A 133 9.39 -23.57 15.36
N ARG A 134 10.38 -22.71 15.67
CA ARG A 134 10.35 -21.29 15.27
C ARG A 134 10.24 -21.10 13.76
N MET A 135 10.97 -21.91 12.98
CA MET A 135 10.87 -21.88 11.52
C MET A 135 9.49 -22.30 11.01
N ARG A 136 8.87 -23.33 11.60
CA ARG A 136 7.51 -23.77 11.22
C ARG A 136 6.50 -22.66 11.43
N GLU A 137 6.52 -22.02 12.59
CA GLU A 137 5.62 -20.92 12.91
C GLU A 137 5.82 -19.73 11.97
N THR A 138 7.08 -19.35 11.73
CA THR A 138 7.43 -18.25 10.81
C THR A 138 6.96 -18.55 9.38
N CYS A 139 7.16 -19.77 8.89
CA CYS A 139 6.71 -20.18 7.56
C CYS A 139 5.17 -20.24 7.45
N ARG A 140 4.47 -20.66 8.51
CA ARG A 140 3.00 -20.64 8.57
C ARG A 140 2.48 -19.20 8.46
N ILE A 141 3.04 -18.28 9.23
CA ILE A 141 2.72 -16.84 9.16
C ILE A 141 3.00 -16.29 7.75
N ALA A 142 4.16 -16.59 7.17
CA ALA A 142 4.52 -16.14 5.83
C ALA A 142 3.53 -16.64 4.76
N ARG A 143 3.03 -17.88 4.90
CA ARG A 143 1.98 -18.41 4.03
C ARG A 143 0.68 -17.62 4.14
N GLU A 144 0.24 -17.30 5.35
CA GLU A 144 -0.99 -16.51 5.55
C GLU A 144 -0.90 -15.10 4.97
N VAL A 145 0.27 -14.47 5.10
CA VAL A 145 0.57 -13.16 4.49
C VAL A 145 0.54 -13.27 2.96
N LEU A 146 1.13 -14.32 2.39
CA LEU A 146 1.08 -14.58 0.95
C LEU A 146 -0.37 -14.78 0.47
N ASP A 147 -1.17 -15.55 1.20
CA ASP A 147 -2.58 -15.75 0.89
C ASP A 147 -3.38 -14.45 0.96
N ALA A 148 -3.05 -13.55 1.89
CA ALA A 148 -3.66 -12.22 1.97
C ALA A 148 -3.33 -11.35 0.76
N GLY A 149 -2.07 -11.33 0.33
CA GLY A 149 -1.66 -10.69 -0.92
C GLY A 149 -2.38 -11.28 -2.13
N ALA A 150 -2.48 -12.61 -2.22
CA ALA A 150 -3.13 -13.30 -3.32
C ALA A 150 -4.63 -12.95 -3.47
N ARG A 151 -5.35 -12.79 -2.35
CA ARG A 151 -6.80 -12.46 -2.35
C ARG A 151 -7.14 -11.14 -3.01
N ILE A 152 -6.21 -10.19 -3.09
CA ILE A 152 -6.48 -8.89 -3.69
C ILE A 152 -6.10 -8.80 -5.17
N ILE A 153 -5.42 -9.82 -5.72
CA ILE A 153 -4.93 -9.80 -7.10
C ILE A 153 -6.10 -9.78 -8.07
N LYS A 154 -6.23 -8.67 -8.81
CA LYS A 154 -7.16 -8.49 -9.92
C LYS A 154 -6.71 -7.33 -10.82
N PRO A 155 -7.17 -7.27 -12.07
CA PRO A 155 -6.87 -6.14 -12.95
C PRO A 155 -7.19 -4.79 -12.30
N GLY A 156 -6.29 -3.83 -12.47
CA GLY A 156 -6.40 -2.49 -11.89
C GLY A 156 -5.77 -2.33 -10.51
N ILE A 157 -5.33 -3.41 -9.85
CA ILE A 157 -4.54 -3.35 -8.61
C ILE A 157 -3.07 -3.18 -8.95
N THR A 158 -2.44 -2.20 -8.29
CA THR A 158 -1.01 -1.93 -8.41
C THR A 158 -0.20 -2.88 -7.54
N THR A 159 1.05 -3.11 -7.92
CA THR A 159 1.99 -3.85 -7.09
C THR A 159 2.29 -3.15 -5.75
N ASP A 160 2.21 -1.81 -5.70
CA ASP A 160 2.36 -1.04 -4.46
C ASP A 160 1.19 -1.26 -3.48
N GLU A 161 -0.02 -1.53 -3.98
CA GLU A 161 -1.17 -1.94 -3.17
C GLU A 161 -1.01 -3.37 -2.64
N ILE A 162 -0.42 -4.28 -3.43
CA ILE A 162 -0.07 -5.64 -2.98
C ILE A 162 0.98 -5.57 -1.86
N ASP A 163 2.05 -4.80 -2.06
CA ASP A 163 3.05 -4.51 -1.03
C ASP A 163 2.43 -3.96 0.25
N ARG A 164 1.47 -3.03 0.13
CA ARG A 164 0.75 -2.48 1.29
C ARG A 164 0.09 -3.57 2.12
N VAL A 165 -0.68 -4.45 1.47
CA VAL A 165 -1.38 -5.54 2.16
C VAL A 165 -0.39 -6.49 2.80
N ILE A 166 0.67 -6.89 2.08
CA ILE A 166 1.70 -7.77 2.63
C ILE A 166 2.39 -7.13 3.84
N HIS A 167 2.72 -5.84 3.76
CA HIS A 167 3.28 -5.09 4.88
C HIS A 167 2.33 -5.10 6.08
N GLU A 168 1.09 -4.62 5.91
CA GLU A 168 0.09 -4.53 6.99
C GLU A 168 -0.17 -5.89 7.66
N GLU A 169 -0.30 -6.96 6.87
CA GLU A 169 -0.55 -8.32 7.36
C GLU A 169 0.66 -8.91 8.09
N THR A 170 1.87 -8.55 7.68
CA THR A 170 3.11 -8.96 8.37
C THR A 170 3.20 -8.28 9.74
N ILE A 171 2.94 -6.97 9.80
CA ILE A 171 2.91 -6.19 11.05
C ILE A 171 1.82 -6.70 11.99
N ALA A 172 0.64 -7.00 11.48
CA ALA A 172 -0.48 -7.52 12.28
C ALA A 172 -0.18 -8.87 12.96
N ARG A 173 0.76 -9.66 12.40
CA ARG A 173 1.24 -10.92 12.98
C ARG A 173 2.51 -10.77 13.83
N GLY A 174 2.92 -9.53 14.10
CA GLY A 174 4.13 -9.22 14.88
C GLY A 174 5.44 -9.48 14.15
N GLY A 175 5.41 -9.66 12.83
CA GLY A 175 6.59 -9.91 12.01
C GLY A 175 7.22 -8.65 11.44
N TYR A 176 8.51 -8.74 11.10
CA TYR A 176 9.19 -7.77 10.23
C TYR A 176 9.19 -8.30 8.79
N PRO A 177 8.79 -7.52 7.78
CA PRO A 177 8.90 -7.95 6.39
C PRO A 177 10.37 -7.95 5.95
N SER A 178 11.00 -9.12 5.93
CA SER A 178 12.46 -9.28 5.71
C SER A 178 13.04 -8.49 4.54
N PRO A 179 12.39 -8.39 3.35
CA PRO A 179 12.91 -7.59 2.24
C PRO A 179 13.06 -6.10 2.57
N LEU A 180 12.25 -5.56 3.48
CA LEU A 180 12.22 -4.13 3.76
C LEU A 180 13.59 -3.66 4.24
N ASN A 181 14.13 -2.67 3.53
CA ASN A 181 15.45 -2.09 3.71
C ASN A 181 16.63 -3.08 3.54
N TYR A 182 16.41 -4.36 3.28
CA TYR A 182 17.49 -5.32 3.04
C TYR A 182 18.30 -4.89 1.80
N HIS A 183 19.58 -4.59 1.98
CA HIS A 183 20.40 -3.95 0.94
C HIS A 183 19.70 -2.74 0.28
N PHE A 184 19.03 -1.92 1.09
CA PHE A 184 18.29 -0.71 0.69
C PHE A 184 17.05 -0.99 -0.20
N PHE A 185 16.57 -2.24 -0.23
CA PHE A 185 15.35 -2.59 -0.94
C PHE A 185 14.14 -1.83 -0.36
N PRO A 186 13.36 -1.08 -1.17
CA PRO A 186 12.46 -0.04 -0.65
C PRO A 186 11.05 -0.54 -0.29
N LYS A 187 10.79 -1.85 -0.37
CA LYS A 187 9.46 -2.46 -0.24
C LYS A 187 9.50 -3.69 0.66
N SER A 188 8.32 -4.14 1.08
CA SER A 188 8.12 -5.25 2.02
C SER A 188 8.05 -6.60 1.31
N CYS A 189 7.80 -6.61 -0.01
CA CYS A 189 7.81 -7.79 -0.85
C CYS A 189 8.34 -7.49 -2.27
N CYS A 190 8.55 -8.54 -3.05
CA CYS A 190 8.88 -8.46 -4.47
C CYS A 190 7.65 -8.83 -5.30
N THR A 191 7.40 -8.06 -6.36
CA THR A 191 6.25 -8.19 -7.28
C THR A 191 6.66 -7.87 -8.69
#